data_AF-A0AAU7PJD0-F1
#
_entry.id   AF-A0AAU7PJD0-F1
#
_cell.length_a   1.000
_cell.length_b   1.000
_cell.length_c   1.000
_cell.angle_alpha   90.00
_cell.angle_beta   90.00
_cell.angle_gamma   90.00
#
_symmetry.space_group_name_H-M   'P 1'
#
loop_
_entity.id
_entity.type
_entity.pdbx_description
1 polymer ?
#
loop_
_entity_poly.entity_id
_entity_poly.type
_entity_poly.pdbx_seq_one_letter_code
_entity_poly.pdbx_strand_id
1 'polypeptide(L)' 'MNSTNSCGCDPSNVNSATPSKTVQLAIATVPMQPWEQPYDPQTALKHGTIFPSLNMPFYVTGGDQ' A
#
# COMPACT_ATOMS: atom_id res chain seq x y z
N MET A 1 -20.71 -39.16 -4.52
CA MET A 1 -20.04 -39.08 -3.19
C MET A 1 -18.71 -38.40 -3.41
N ASN A 2 -18.40 -37.41 -2.58
CA ASN A 2 -17.48 -36.30 -2.78
C ASN A 2 -16.02 -36.71 -3.07
N SER A 3 -15.47 -36.23 -4.17
CA SER A 3 -14.03 -36.26 -4.43
C SER A 3 -13.30 -35.43 -3.36
N THR A 4 -12.55 -36.11 -2.50
CA THR A 4 -11.65 -35.45 -1.55
C THR A 4 -10.43 -34.92 -2.31
N ASN A 5 -10.43 -33.62 -2.59
CA ASN A 5 -9.23 -32.91 -3.01
C ASN A 5 -8.28 -32.85 -1.82
N SER A 6 -7.34 -33.80 -1.77
CA SER A 6 -6.24 -33.79 -0.81
C SER A 6 -5.34 -32.59 -1.12
N CYS A 7 -5.25 -31.64 -0.18
CA CYS A 7 -4.27 -30.57 -0.24
C CYS A 7 -2.88 -31.21 -0.05
N GLY A 8 -2.02 -31.13 -1.07
CA GLY A 8 -0.65 -31.62 -1.05
C GLY A 8 0.30 -30.70 -0.28
N CYS A 9 0.00 -30.42 0.98
CA CYS A 9 0.96 -29.79 1.88
C CYS A 9 1.88 -30.87 2.47
N ASP A 10 3.04 -31.05 1.85
CA ASP A 10 4.10 -31.92 2.34
C ASP A 10 4.81 -31.24 3.53
N PRO A 11 4.69 -31.75 4.78
CA PRO A 11 5.33 -31.15 5.94
C PRO A 11 6.85 -31.39 5.95
N SER A 12 7.42 -32.09 4.96
CA SER A 12 8.88 -32.26 4.85
C SER A 12 9.59 -31.08 4.17
N ASN A 13 8.85 -30.19 3.51
CA ASN A 13 9.35 -28.94 2.94
C ASN A 13 8.68 -27.73 3.60
N VAL A 14 8.77 -27.68 4.93
CA VAL A 14 8.60 -26.43 5.65
C VAL A 14 9.89 -25.65 5.43
N ASN A 15 10.04 -25.04 4.25
CA ASN A 15 10.78 -23.79 4.17
C ASN A 15 9.98 -22.81 5.01
N SER A 16 10.22 -22.87 6.32
CA SER A 16 9.61 -21.98 7.29
C SER A 16 9.88 -20.59 6.74
N ALA A 17 8.81 -19.88 6.38
CA ALA A 17 8.87 -18.45 6.10
C ALA A 17 9.24 -17.65 7.37
N THR A 18 9.99 -18.26 8.30
CA THR A 18 10.79 -17.61 9.30
C THR A 18 11.93 -16.91 8.59
N PRO A 19 11.94 -15.57 8.56
CA PRO A 19 13.09 -14.85 8.07
C PRO A 19 14.31 -15.24 8.92
N SER A 20 15.23 -16.02 8.36
CA SER A 20 16.45 -16.51 9.01
C SER A 20 17.42 -15.37 9.40
N LYS A 21 17.16 -14.15 8.93
CA LYS A 21 17.81 -12.91 9.34
C LYS A 21 16.74 -11.97 9.89
N THR A 22 17.07 -11.17 10.89
CA THR A 22 16.23 -10.07 11.38
C THR A 22 15.82 -9.18 10.21
N VAL A 23 14.64 -9.44 9.63
CA VAL A 23 14.03 -8.57 8.62
C VAL A 23 13.56 -7.35 9.38
N GLN A 24 14.25 -6.23 9.15
CA GLN A 24 13.81 -4.95 9.68
C GLN A 24 12.49 -4.60 8.98
N LEU A 25 11.42 -4.43 9.76
CA LEU A 25 10.17 -3.91 9.24
C LEU A 25 10.43 -2.50 8.73
N ALA A 26 10.27 -2.29 7.42
CA ALA A 26 10.26 -0.95 6.87
C ALA A 26 8.97 -0.26 7.35
N ILE A 27 9.11 0.69 8.26
CA ILE A 27 8.01 1.52 8.75
C ILE A 27 8.23 2.93 8.23
N ALA A 28 7.30 3.44 7.44
CA ALA A 28 7.23 4.84 7.05
C ALA A 28 6.25 5.56 7.98
N THR A 29 6.62 6.75 8.45
CA THR A 29 5.70 7.60 9.23
C THR A 29 5.01 8.56 8.29
N VAL A 30 3.68 8.55 8.29
CA VAL A 30 2.88 9.56 7.58
C VAL A 30 2.72 10.77 8.50
N PRO A 31 3.04 11.99 8.06
CA PRO A 31 2.82 13.18 8.87
C PRO A 31 1.32 13.41 9.10
N MET A 32 0.98 13.98 10.25
CA MET A 32 -0.39 14.41 10.53
C MET A 32 -0.79 15.51 9.55
N GLN A 33 -1.88 15.28 8.82
CA GLN A 33 -2.42 16.27 7.90
C GLN A 33 -3.15 17.37 8.69
N PRO A 34 -2.82 18.66 8.50
CA PRO A 34 -3.55 19.75 9.13
C PRO A 34 -4.97 19.87 8.55
N TRP A 35 -5.86 20.49 9.32
CA TRP A 35 -7.18 20.85 8.83
C TRP A 35 -7.11 22.12 7.99
N GLU A 36 -7.81 22.11 6.86
CA GLU A 36 -7.98 23.26 5.97
C GLU A 36 -9.41 23.28 5.40
N GLN A 37 -9.79 24.39 4.76
CA GLN A 37 -11.09 24.49 4.10
C GLN A 37 -11.15 23.51 2.92
N PRO A 38 -12.06 22.51 2.91
CA PRO A 38 -12.15 21.57 1.81
C PRO A 38 -12.68 22.22 0.54
N TYR A 39 -12.33 21.65 -0.61
CA TYR A 39 -12.94 21.99 -1.89
C TYR A 39 -14.44 21.67 -1.91
N ASP A 40 -15.15 22.33 -2.84
CA ASP A 40 -16.51 21.91 -3.17
C ASP A 40 -16.53 20.49 -3.77
N PRO A 41 -17.65 19.75 -3.67
CA PRO A 41 -17.71 18.36 -4.11
C PRO A 41 -17.35 18.14 -5.58
N GLN A 42 -17.70 19.09 -6.47
CA GLN A 42 -17.46 18.94 -7.89
C GLN A 42 -15.97 19.09 -8.21
N THR A 43 -15.30 20.05 -7.57
CA THR A 43 -13.85 20.27 -7.72
C THR A 43 -13.05 19.15 -7.08
N ALA A 44 -13.43 18.70 -5.88
CA ALA A 44 -12.77 17.60 -5.21
C ALA A 44 -12.81 16.30 -6.03
N LEU A 45 -13.96 15.99 -6.65
CA LEU A 45 -14.11 14.83 -7.51
C LEU A 45 -13.21 14.89 -8.74
N LYS A 46 -13.02 16.08 -9.32
CA LYS A 46 -12.12 16.28 -10.47
C LYS A 46 -10.64 16.11 -10.11
N HIS A 47 -10.23 16.58 -8.93
CA HIS A 47 -8.83 16.51 -8.49
C HIS A 47 -8.47 15.19 -7.78
N GLY A 48 -9.46 14.44 -7.27
CA GLY A 48 -9.24 13.22 -6.49
C GLY A 48 -8.82 13.47 -5.05
N THR A 49 -8.91 14.72 -4.56
CA THR A 49 -8.66 15.10 -3.17
C THR A 49 -9.60 16.23 -2.76
N ILE A 50 -10.08 16.20 -1.51
CA ILE A 50 -10.85 17.31 -0.92
C ILE A 50 -9.95 18.41 -0.35
N PHE A 51 -8.66 18.10 -0.15
CA PHE A 51 -7.69 18.96 0.51
C PHE A 51 -6.83 19.68 -0.54
N PRO A 52 -6.93 21.01 -0.65
CA PRO A 52 -6.14 21.81 -1.58
C PRO A 52 -4.63 21.56 -1.50
N SER A 53 -4.10 21.39 -0.27
CA SER A 53 -2.67 21.15 -0.03
C SER A 53 -2.15 19.86 -0.67
N LEU A 54 -3.02 18.87 -0.91
CA LEU A 54 -2.66 17.60 -1.54
C LEU A 54 -2.74 17.63 -3.07
N ASN A 55 -3.31 18.67 -3.66
CA ASN A 55 -3.43 18.82 -5.12
C ASN A 55 -2.11 19.31 -5.72
N MET A 56 -1.08 18.48 -5.65
CA MET A 56 0.27 18.77 -6.12
C MET A 56 0.51 18.17 -7.51
N PRO A 57 1.25 18.85 -8.41
CA PRO A 57 1.62 18.29 -9.70
C PRO A 57 2.53 17.06 -9.52
N PHE A 58 2.35 16.05 -10.37
CA PHE A 58 3.27 14.92 -10.42
C PHE A 58 4.57 15.35 -11.08
N TYR A 59 5.66 15.36 -10.32
CA TYR A 59 7.00 15.54 -10.86
C TYR A 59 7.53 14.17 -11.30
N VAL A 60 7.71 13.97 -12.60
CA VAL A 60 8.47 12.83 -13.12
C VAL A 60 9.95 13.09 -12.81
N THR A 61 10.42 12.58 -11.67
CA THR A 61 11.84 12.54 -11.31
C THR A 61 12.12 11.13 -10.81
N GLY A 62 12.35 10.22 -11.77
CA GLY A 62 12.59 8.80 -11.46
C GLY A 62 12.42 7.82 -12.62
N GLY A 63 12.13 8.30 -13.85
CA GLY A 63 11.97 7.46 -15.04
C GLY A 63 13.16 7.47 -16.01
N ASP A 64 14.16 8.32 -15.80
CA ASP A 64 15.37 8.38 -16.63
C ASP A 64 16.52 7.63 -15.92
N GLN A 65 16.59 6.31 -16.13
CA GLN A 65 17.81 5.51 -15.91
C GLN A 65 17.91 4.41 -16.96
#